data_AF-E3LYD5-F1
#
_entry.id   AF-E3LYD5-F1
#
_cell.length_a   1.000
_cell.length_b   1.000
_cell.length_c   1.000
_cell.angle_alpha   90.00
_cell.angle_beta   90.00
_cell.angle_gamma   90.00
#
_symmetry.space_group_name_H-M   'P 1'
#
loop_
_entity.id
_entity.type
_entity.pdbx_description
1 polymer ?
#
loop_
_entity_poly.entity_id
_entity_poly.type
_entity_poly.pdbx_seq_one_letter_code
_entity_poly.pdbx_strand_id
1 'polypeptide(L)'
;MPVAVAKEDSWAFQPIGSPFPEAPIRVPNQNNQYVALWYKHGKPIHGRAWNNDGVVECSFPYNKAELKGKQDLGGQIQILQYKGDYNSLGYWYEWLPLKQRHENNEGVREIVRCGNSVPVLAKLKDGTDKLGYLDLNTEIALFSNGGTTEKFEGGATANFMTIFRNLRPPPTGLKVYDDLWYDLRYGDTFPSNAVPADGRALNTETGPHMQYVALWYKHGDPVFGRAYPNSAGKTNAHFGKNNQESAGPEVGSPQL
;
A
#
# COMPACT_ATOMS: atom_id res chain seq x y z
N MET A 1 17.46 25.78 -0.47
CA MET A 1 18.17 24.82 0.39
C MET A 1 18.84 23.78 -0.51
N PRO A 2 20.04 23.26 -0.21
CA PRO A 2 20.60 22.17 -0.99
C PRO A 2 19.66 20.96 -0.94
N VAL A 3 19.42 20.31 -2.08
CA VAL A 3 18.60 19.11 -2.18
C VAL A 3 19.26 18.01 -1.35
N ALA A 4 18.53 17.41 -0.41
CA ALA A 4 19.03 16.29 0.38
C ALA A 4 19.42 15.14 -0.56
N VAL A 5 20.55 14.48 -0.29
CA VAL A 5 20.94 13.25 -1.00
C VAL A 5 19.81 12.23 -0.84
N ALA A 6 19.37 11.63 -1.97
CA ALA A 6 18.29 10.66 -1.97
C ALA A 6 18.63 9.46 -1.08
N LYS A 7 17.72 9.12 -0.16
CA LYS A 7 17.82 7.94 0.69
C LYS A 7 17.43 6.67 -0.09
N GLU A 8 17.74 5.53 0.51
CA GLU A 8 17.30 4.23 0.01
C GLU A 8 15.81 3.96 0.34
N ASP A 9 15.20 3.06 -0.42
CA ASP A 9 13.85 2.56 -0.18
C ASP A 9 13.75 1.89 1.20
N SER A 10 12.71 2.22 1.98
CA SER A 10 12.47 1.62 3.30
C SER A 10 11.49 0.45 3.20
N TRP A 11 11.92 -0.73 3.63
CA TRP A 11 11.13 -1.96 3.65
C TRP A 11 10.90 -2.44 5.09
N ALA A 12 9.72 -2.13 5.65
CA ALA A 12 9.39 -2.53 7.02
C ALA A 12 9.06 -4.02 7.12
N PHE A 13 9.75 -4.73 8.02
CA PHE A 13 9.34 -6.07 8.41
C PHE A 13 7.97 -6.03 9.10
N GLN A 14 7.09 -6.91 8.65
CA GLN A 14 5.71 -6.91 9.05
C GLN A 14 5.20 -8.35 9.22
N PRO A 15 4.80 -8.75 10.44
CA PRO A 15 4.16 -10.04 10.68
C PRO A 15 2.83 -10.15 9.92
N ILE A 16 2.60 -11.29 9.29
CA ILE A 16 1.31 -11.63 8.68
C ILE A 16 0.29 -11.84 9.79
N GLY A 17 -0.89 -11.24 9.64
CA GLY A 17 -1.95 -11.22 10.64
C GLY A 17 -1.76 -10.15 11.73
N SER A 18 -0.93 -9.14 11.48
CA SER A 18 -0.80 -7.95 12.34
C SER A 18 -1.11 -6.67 11.57
N PRO A 19 -1.47 -5.55 12.24
CA PRO A 19 -1.72 -4.27 11.57
C PRO A 19 -0.55 -3.80 10.70
N PHE A 20 -0.84 -3.12 9.60
CA PHE A 20 0.17 -2.57 8.67
C PHE A 20 1.18 -1.66 9.39
N PRO A 21 2.40 -1.52 8.88
CA PRO A 21 3.33 -0.54 9.39
C PRO A 21 2.89 0.87 8.97
N GLU A 22 3.50 1.91 9.54
CA GLU A 22 3.20 3.31 9.21
C GLU A 22 3.51 3.63 7.74
N ALA A 23 2.69 4.47 7.10
CA ALA A 23 2.88 4.97 5.74
C ALA A 23 3.22 3.89 4.68
N PRO A 24 2.41 2.81 4.57
CA PRO A 24 2.62 1.78 3.56
C PRO A 24 2.31 2.35 2.16
N ILE A 25 3.02 1.91 1.13
CA ILE A 25 2.78 2.37 -0.24
C ILE A 25 1.64 1.59 -0.90
N ARG A 26 0.54 2.30 -1.18
CA ARG A 26 -0.59 1.81 -1.98
C ARG A 26 -0.24 1.71 -3.46
N VAL A 27 -0.88 0.74 -4.11
CA VAL A 27 -0.90 0.57 -5.55
C VAL A 27 -1.89 1.57 -6.15
N PRO A 28 -1.58 2.26 -7.27
CA PRO A 28 -2.44 3.28 -7.84
C PRO A 28 -3.78 2.69 -8.28
N ASN A 29 -4.86 3.47 -8.11
CA ASN A 29 -6.23 3.05 -8.42
C ASN A 29 -6.69 1.78 -7.68
N GLN A 30 -6.06 1.45 -6.54
CA GLN A 30 -6.43 0.33 -5.68
C GLN A 30 -6.64 0.84 -4.25
N ASN A 31 -7.85 0.64 -3.72
CA ASN A 31 -8.17 1.12 -2.36
C ASN A 31 -7.52 0.25 -1.27
N ASN A 32 -7.19 -1.01 -1.57
CA ASN A 32 -6.74 -1.97 -0.56
C ASN A 32 -5.66 -2.91 -1.09
N GLN A 33 -4.66 -2.36 -1.78
CA GLN A 33 -3.53 -3.14 -2.29
C GLN A 33 -2.23 -2.36 -2.08
N TYR A 34 -1.23 -3.02 -1.49
CA TYR A 34 0.04 -2.41 -1.08
C TYR A 34 1.23 -3.17 -1.64
N VAL A 35 2.35 -2.47 -1.84
CA VAL A 35 3.60 -3.05 -2.33
C VAL A 35 4.26 -3.88 -1.23
N ALA A 36 4.45 -5.17 -1.50
CA ALA A 36 5.04 -6.11 -0.57
C ALA A 36 6.25 -6.83 -1.17
N LEU A 37 7.14 -7.29 -0.28
CA LEU A 37 8.38 -7.99 -0.61
C LEU A 37 8.52 -9.21 0.30
N TRP A 38 8.95 -10.31 -0.28
CA TRP A 38 9.27 -11.54 0.42
C TRP A 38 10.59 -12.12 -0.09
N TYR A 39 11.30 -12.86 0.76
CA TYR A 39 12.54 -13.52 0.41
C TYR A 39 12.40 -15.04 0.50
N LYS A 40 12.81 -15.73 -0.55
CA LYS A 40 12.92 -17.19 -0.57
C LYS A 40 14.33 -17.60 -0.98
N HIS A 41 15.05 -18.26 -0.09
CA HIS A 41 16.45 -18.68 -0.29
C HIS A 41 17.35 -17.51 -0.74
N GLY A 42 17.20 -16.34 -0.11
CA GLY A 42 17.96 -15.13 -0.43
C GLY A 42 17.53 -14.39 -1.70
N LYS A 43 16.51 -14.89 -2.43
CA LYS A 43 15.97 -14.21 -3.62
C LYS A 43 14.77 -13.34 -3.25
N PRO A 44 14.79 -12.04 -3.59
CA PRO A 44 13.66 -11.14 -3.40
C PRO A 44 12.55 -11.44 -4.42
N ILE A 45 11.30 -11.41 -3.96
CA ILE A 45 10.09 -11.61 -4.74
C ILE A 45 9.09 -10.56 -4.31
N HIS A 46 8.77 -9.60 -5.19
CA HIS A 46 7.67 -8.68 -4.93
C HIS A 46 6.32 -9.38 -5.11
N GLY A 47 5.34 -8.89 -4.38
CA GLY A 47 3.95 -9.31 -4.42
C GLY A 47 3.07 -8.23 -3.84
N ARG A 48 1.89 -8.62 -3.38
CA ARG A 48 0.92 -7.67 -2.82
C ARG A 48 0.55 -8.01 -1.38
N ALA A 49 0.22 -6.98 -0.62
CA ALA A 49 -0.49 -7.08 0.64
C ALA A 49 -1.84 -6.37 0.55
N TRP A 50 -2.78 -6.74 1.41
CA TRP A 50 -4.07 -6.06 1.58
C TRP A 50 -4.52 -6.14 3.04
N ASN A 51 -5.40 -5.22 3.42
CA ASN A 51 -6.09 -5.26 4.69
C ASN A 51 -7.26 -6.23 4.63
N ASN A 52 -7.27 -7.17 5.55
CA ASN A 52 -8.48 -7.88 5.92
C ASN A 52 -8.55 -7.95 7.45
N ASP A 53 -9.70 -7.60 8.02
CA ASP A 53 -9.92 -7.57 9.47
C ASP A 53 -8.88 -6.72 10.22
N GLY A 54 -8.43 -5.62 9.60
CA GLY A 54 -7.48 -4.68 10.20
C GLY A 54 -6.02 -5.09 10.13
N VAL A 55 -5.74 -6.28 9.58
CA VAL A 55 -4.41 -6.88 9.58
C VAL A 55 -3.90 -7.18 8.18
N VAL A 56 -2.61 -7.42 8.07
CA VAL A 56 -1.91 -7.75 6.82
C VAL A 56 -2.24 -9.18 6.41
N GLU A 57 -2.88 -9.29 5.25
CA GLU A 57 -2.83 -10.47 4.39
C GLU A 57 -1.96 -10.18 3.16
N CYS A 58 -1.50 -11.23 2.48
CA CYS A 58 -0.59 -11.07 1.35
C CYS A 58 -0.65 -12.23 0.37
N SER A 59 -0.04 -12.01 -0.80
CA SER A 59 0.05 -13.02 -1.86
C SER A 59 1.30 -12.81 -2.71
N PHE A 60 2.05 -13.91 -2.91
CA PHE A 60 3.27 -13.94 -3.71
C PHE A 60 3.23 -15.10 -4.71
N PRO A 61 3.66 -14.88 -5.97
CA PRO A 61 3.85 -15.96 -6.93
C PRO A 61 5.17 -16.68 -6.67
N TYR A 62 5.13 -18.01 -6.50
CA TYR A 62 6.33 -18.83 -6.34
C TYR A 62 6.13 -20.24 -6.90
N ASN A 63 7.03 -20.67 -7.78
CA ASN A 63 7.04 -22.02 -8.36
C ASN A 63 5.67 -22.49 -8.89
N LYS A 64 5.00 -21.64 -9.69
CA LYS A 64 3.66 -21.84 -10.27
C LYS A 64 2.50 -21.88 -9.26
N ALA A 65 2.75 -21.63 -7.98
CA ALA A 65 1.74 -21.53 -6.95
C ALA A 65 1.58 -20.09 -6.45
N GLU A 66 0.40 -19.78 -5.93
CA GLU A 66 0.17 -18.59 -5.12
C GLU A 66 0.40 -18.93 -3.63
N LEU A 67 1.32 -18.22 -2.99
CA LEU A 67 1.59 -18.36 -1.56
C LEU A 67 0.95 -17.20 -0.80
N LYS A 68 0.05 -17.53 0.14
CA LYS A 68 -0.61 -16.58 1.06
C LYS A 68 -0.40 -16.93 2.54
N GLY A 69 -0.09 -18.21 2.80
CA GLY A 69 -0.07 -18.77 4.14
C GLY A 69 1.10 -18.24 4.96
N LYS A 70 0.81 -17.88 6.22
CA LYS A 70 1.83 -17.48 7.19
C LYS A 70 2.96 -18.52 7.33
N GLN A 71 2.61 -19.81 7.23
CA GLN A 71 3.59 -20.91 7.30
C GLN A 71 4.49 -20.96 6.06
N ASP A 72 3.91 -20.86 4.86
CA ASP A 72 4.66 -20.92 3.59
C ASP A 72 5.64 -19.75 3.42
N LEU A 73 5.25 -18.60 3.94
CA LEU A 73 5.99 -17.34 3.83
C LEU A 73 6.96 -17.09 4.99
N GLY A 74 6.98 -17.94 6.02
CA GLY A 74 7.91 -17.80 7.15
C GLY A 74 7.50 -16.76 8.20
N GLY A 75 6.20 -16.45 8.31
CA GLY A 75 5.64 -15.66 9.41
C GLY A 75 5.56 -14.16 9.18
N GLN A 76 6.47 -13.61 8.37
CA GLN A 76 6.61 -12.18 8.12
C GLN A 76 7.02 -11.88 6.68
N ILE A 77 6.63 -10.70 6.22
CA ILE A 77 6.99 -10.13 4.91
C ILE A 77 7.55 -8.73 5.13
N GLN A 78 7.89 -8.03 4.06
CA GLN A 78 8.20 -6.61 4.11
C GLN A 78 7.17 -5.80 3.33
N ILE A 79 6.82 -4.62 3.83
CA ILE A 79 5.94 -3.65 3.17
C ILE A 79 6.77 -2.41 2.83
N LEU A 80 6.62 -1.90 1.60
CA LEU A 80 7.28 -0.66 1.19
C LEU A 80 6.70 0.52 1.97
N GLN A 81 7.56 1.36 2.54
CA GLN A 81 7.17 2.53 3.31
C GLN A 81 7.66 3.82 2.67
N TYR A 82 6.90 4.90 2.89
CA TYR A 82 7.32 6.26 2.58
C TYR A 82 7.02 7.18 3.75
N LYS A 83 7.90 7.12 4.75
CA LYS A 83 7.80 7.95 5.96
C LYS A 83 8.57 9.26 5.78
N GLY A 84 7.86 10.30 5.37
CA GLY A 84 8.40 11.63 5.16
C GLY A 84 7.89 12.24 3.87
N ASP A 85 8.75 13.01 3.22
CA ASP A 85 8.46 13.76 2.00
C ASP A 85 9.73 13.92 1.14
N TYR A 86 9.58 14.57 -0.01
CA TYR A 86 10.70 14.83 -0.92
C TYR A 86 11.85 15.59 -0.23
N ASN A 87 11.56 16.53 0.66
CA ASN A 87 12.58 17.35 1.31
C ASN A 87 13.43 16.53 2.30
N SER A 88 12.81 15.56 2.98
CA SER A 88 13.43 14.71 3.99
C SER A 88 14.05 13.43 3.45
N LEU A 89 13.59 12.96 2.28
CA LEU A 89 14.02 11.71 1.65
C LEU A 89 14.82 11.90 0.36
N GLY A 90 14.70 13.05 -0.31
CA GLY A 90 15.37 13.35 -1.59
C GLY A 90 14.73 12.69 -2.81
N TYR A 91 13.58 12.02 -2.64
CA TYR A 91 12.80 11.41 -3.71
C TYR A 91 11.32 11.34 -3.33
N TRP A 92 10.45 11.10 -4.31
CA TRP A 92 9.05 10.69 -4.11
C TRP A 92 8.72 9.52 -5.06
N TYR A 93 7.72 8.72 -4.71
CA TYR A 93 7.32 7.58 -5.55
C TYR A 93 6.36 7.99 -6.66
N GLU A 94 6.69 7.62 -7.89
CA GLU A 94 5.90 7.88 -9.09
C GLU A 94 5.63 6.55 -9.80
N TRP A 95 4.37 6.30 -10.15
CA TRP A 95 3.98 5.12 -10.91
C TRP A 95 3.96 5.43 -12.40
N LEU A 96 4.73 4.69 -13.19
CA LEU A 96 4.86 4.88 -14.64
C LEU A 96 4.93 3.54 -15.38
N PRO A 97 4.62 3.52 -16.69
CA PRO A 97 4.84 2.32 -17.50
C PRO A 97 6.30 1.86 -17.44
N LEU A 98 6.51 0.55 -17.30
CA LEU A 98 7.82 -0.07 -17.10
C LEU A 98 8.84 0.30 -18.18
N LYS A 99 8.40 0.51 -19.43
CA LYS A 99 9.26 0.97 -20.54
C LYS A 99 10.00 2.27 -20.26
N GLN A 100 9.48 3.10 -19.36
CA GLN A 100 10.10 4.37 -18.97
C GLN A 100 11.48 4.16 -18.36
N ARG A 101 11.80 2.95 -17.87
CA ARG A 101 13.14 2.59 -17.37
C ARG A 101 14.24 2.73 -18.43
N HIS A 102 13.88 2.72 -19.71
CA HIS A 102 14.81 2.83 -20.85
C HIS A 102 14.99 4.28 -21.35
N GLU A 103 14.23 5.23 -20.82
CA GLU A 103 14.40 6.64 -21.14
C GLU A 103 15.64 7.22 -20.44
N ASN A 104 16.08 8.40 -20.87
CA ASN A 104 17.18 9.10 -20.20
C ASN A 104 16.72 9.62 -18.83
N ASN A 105 16.92 8.79 -17.81
CA ASN A 105 16.52 9.06 -16.43
C ASN A 105 17.68 9.46 -15.52
N GLU A 106 18.87 9.73 -16.07
CA GLU A 106 20.04 10.10 -15.27
C GLU A 106 19.74 11.33 -14.41
N GLY A 107 19.80 11.16 -13.08
CA GLY A 107 19.44 12.21 -12.12
C GLY A 107 17.96 12.60 -12.10
N VAL A 108 17.07 11.80 -12.71
CA VAL A 108 15.63 12.06 -12.77
C VAL A 108 14.85 10.96 -12.06
N ARG A 109 15.07 9.70 -12.42
CA ARG A 109 14.31 8.56 -11.90
C ARG A 109 15.17 7.33 -11.70
N GLU A 110 14.87 6.60 -10.64
CA GLU A 110 15.47 5.31 -10.35
C GLU A 110 14.36 4.28 -10.14
N ILE A 111 14.42 3.15 -10.84
CA ILE A 111 13.40 2.10 -10.68
C ILE A 111 13.52 1.48 -9.28
N VAL A 112 12.39 1.31 -8.60
CA VAL A 112 12.36 0.59 -7.32
C VAL A 112 12.57 -0.89 -7.61
N ARG A 113 13.55 -1.48 -6.94
CA ARG A 113 13.90 -2.89 -7.11
C ARG A 113 14.60 -3.43 -5.86
N CYS A 114 14.47 -4.73 -5.66
CA CYS A 114 15.29 -5.50 -4.73
C CYS A 114 15.94 -6.62 -5.52
N GLY A 115 17.28 -6.65 -5.58
CA GLY A 115 17.98 -7.55 -6.50
C GLY A 115 17.44 -7.37 -7.92
N ASN A 116 17.01 -8.45 -8.58
CA ASN A 116 16.42 -8.39 -9.92
C ASN A 116 14.89 -8.33 -9.92
N SER A 117 14.25 -8.29 -8.75
CA SER A 117 12.80 -8.22 -8.64
C SER A 117 12.34 -6.76 -8.68
N VAL A 118 11.41 -6.46 -9.59
CA VAL A 118 10.78 -5.15 -9.77
C VAL A 118 9.28 -5.32 -9.55
N PRO A 119 8.62 -4.55 -8.67
CA PRO A 119 7.17 -4.62 -8.52
C PRO A 119 6.48 -4.09 -9.78
N VAL A 120 5.52 -4.84 -10.30
CA VAL A 120 4.75 -4.45 -11.50
C VAL A 120 3.27 -4.70 -11.29
N LEU A 121 2.44 -3.78 -11.77
CA LEU A 121 0.98 -3.83 -11.75
C LEU A 121 0.47 -4.07 -13.17
N ALA A 122 -0.41 -5.06 -13.32
CA ALA A 122 -1.05 -5.37 -14.59
C ALA A 122 -2.48 -5.85 -14.39
N LYS A 123 -3.29 -5.66 -15.42
CA LYS A 123 -4.59 -6.32 -15.56
C LYS A 123 -4.37 -7.78 -15.94
N LEU A 124 -4.85 -8.70 -15.10
CA LEU A 124 -4.75 -10.13 -15.33
C LEU A 124 -5.86 -10.64 -16.25
N LYS A 125 -5.81 -11.93 -16.60
CA LYS A 125 -6.79 -12.55 -17.51
C LYS A 125 -8.22 -12.54 -16.95
N ASP A 126 -8.37 -12.51 -15.63
CA ASP A 126 -9.66 -12.39 -14.96
C ASP A 126 -10.22 -10.94 -14.92
N GLY A 127 -9.50 -9.99 -15.52
CA GLY A 127 -9.88 -8.58 -15.60
C GLY A 127 -9.47 -7.73 -14.40
N THR A 128 -8.93 -8.35 -13.34
CA THR A 128 -8.52 -7.65 -12.11
C THR A 128 -7.10 -7.09 -12.23
N ASP A 129 -6.86 -5.93 -11.62
CA ASP A 129 -5.52 -5.33 -11.55
C ASP A 129 -4.78 -5.87 -10.32
N LYS A 130 -3.67 -6.60 -10.55
CA LYS A 130 -2.86 -7.19 -9.47
C LYS A 130 -1.41 -6.76 -9.57
N LEU A 131 -0.82 -6.51 -8.41
CA LEU A 131 0.60 -6.31 -8.24
C LEU A 131 1.28 -7.68 -8.11
N GLY A 132 2.34 -7.85 -8.90
CA GLY A 132 3.27 -8.97 -8.89
C GLY A 132 4.69 -8.44 -9.05
N TYR A 133 5.54 -9.20 -9.74
CA TYR A 133 6.91 -8.77 -10.01
C TYR A 133 7.39 -9.16 -11.40
N LEU A 134 8.33 -8.38 -11.93
CA LEU A 134 9.15 -8.72 -13.08
C LEU A 134 10.57 -9.05 -12.60
N ASP A 135 11.12 -10.15 -13.12
CA ASP A 135 12.54 -10.49 -12.95
C ASP A 135 13.36 -9.90 -14.09
N LEU A 136 14.25 -8.96 -13.76
CA LEU A 136 15.12 -8.29 -14.73
C LEU A 136 16.12 -9.24 -15.43
N ASN A 137 16.40 -10.42 -14.89
CA ASN A 137 17.27 -11.39 -15.56
C ASN A 137 16.56 -12.13 -16.70
N THR A 138 15.28 -12.44 -16.50
CA THR A 138 14.50 -13.26 -17.44
C THR A 138 13.51 -12.44 -18.26
N GLU A 139 13.23 -11.20 -17.86
CA GLU A 139 12.20 -10.32 -18.42
C GLU A 139 10.80 -10.96 -18.40
N ILE A 140 10.59 -11.83 -17.40
CA ILE A 140 9.30 -12.49 -17.14
C ILE A 140 8.65 -11.81 -15.93
N ALA A 141 7.38 -11.45 -16.11
CA ALA A 141 6.52 -11.00 -15.02
C ALA A 141 5.63 -12.14 -14.52
N LEU A 142 5.54 -12.27 -13.19
CA LEU A 142 4.74 -13.27 -12.50
C LEU A 142 3.76 -12.58 -11.55
N PHE A 143 2.52 -13.08 -11.55
CA PHE A 143 1.44 -12.59 -10.71
C PHE A 143 0.74 -13.77 -10.06
N SER A 144 0.47 -13.69 -8.76
CA SER A 144 -0.32 -14.69 -8.06
C SER A 144 -1.82 -14.45 -8.27
N ASN A 145 -2.52 -15.47 -8.75
CA ASN A 145 -3.96 -15.40 -8.99
C ASN A 145 -4.64 -16.76 -8.78
N GLY A 146 -5.73 -16.80 -8.02
CA GLY A 146 -6.59 -17.98 -7.90
C GLY A 146 -5.87 -19.28 -7.49
N GLY A 147 -4.88 -19.20 -6.61
CA GLY A 147 -4.08 -20.37 -6.19
C GLY A 147 -2.89 -20.70 -7.11
N THR A 148 -2.78 -20.07 -8.27
CA THR A 148 -1.72 -20.30 -9.27
C THR A 148 -0.91 -19.03 -9.55
N THR A 149 0.04 -19.14 -10.48
CA THR A 149 0.79 -18.00 -11.03
C THR A 149 0.41 -17.76 -12.49
N GLU A 150 0.10 -16.52 -12.84
CA GLU A 150 0.04 -16.04 -14.22
C GLU A 150 1.40 -15.49 -14.66
N LYS A 151 1.82 -15.88 -15.85
CA LYS A 151 3.10 -15.49 -16.46
C LYS A 151 2.86 -14.59 -17.67
N PHE A 152 3.60 -13.49 -17.74
CA PHE A 152 3.66 -12.59 -18.89
C PHE A 152 5.13 -12.36 -19.29
N GLU A 153 5.40 -12.30 -20.59
CA GLU A 153 6.75 -12.11 -21.12
C GLU A 153 6.71 -11.31 -22.43
N GLY A 154 7.88 -10.84 -22.88
CA GLY A 154 8.00 -10.07 -24.11
C GLY A 154 7.40 -8.65 -24.01
N GLY A 155 7.05 -8.08 -25.16
CA GLY A 155 6.68 -6.67 -25.29
C GLY A 155 5.47 -6.23 -24.48
N ALA A 156 4.60 -7.14 -24.04
CA ALA A 156 3.45 -6.83 -23.19
C ALA A 156 3.86 -6.22 -21.84
N THR A 157 5.00 -6.67 -21.28
CA THR A 157 5.51 -6.22 -19.98
C THR A 157 5.89 -4.74 -19.96
N ALA A 158 6.22 -4.17 -21.13
CA ALA A 158 6.64 -2.77 -21.30
C ALA A 158 5.58 -1.75 -20.83
N ASN A 159 4.30 -2.13 -20.89
CA ASN A 159 3.18 -1.26 -20.50
C ASN A 159 2.66 -1.53 -19.08
N PHE A 160 3.23 -2.50 -18.36
CA PHE A 160 2.87 -2.70 -16.96
C PHE A 160 3.31 -1.49 -16.13
N MET A 161 2.52 -1.09 -15.16
CA MET A 161 2.89 0.03 -14.29
C MET A 161 3.90 -0.46 -13.26
N THR A 162 4.95 0.32 -13.02
CA THR A 162 5.94 0.07 -11.97
C THR A 162 6.19 1.37 -11.21
N ILE A 163 6.94 1.27 -10.11
CA ILE A 163 7.24 2.37 -9.22
C ILE A 163 8.68 2.83 -9.43
N PHE A 164 8.84 4.15 -9.58
CA PHE A 164 10.12 4.83 -9.67
C PHE A 164 10.28 5.77 -8.47
N ARG A 165 11.50 5.88 -7.95
CA ARG A 165 11.92 7.03 -7.16
C ARG A 165 12.15 8.19 -8.13
N ASN A 166 11.34 9.23 -8.08
CA ASN A 166 11.57 10.47 -8.79
C ASN A 166 12.40 11.41 -7.93
N LEU A 167 13.57 11.80 -8.44
CA LEU A 167 14.59 12.59 -7.74
C LEU A 167 14.40 14.10 -7.92
N ARG A 168 13.42 14.51 -8.74
CA ARG A 168 13.03 15.91 -8.90
C ARG A 168 11.86 16.24 -7.97
N PRO A 169 11.70 17.51 -7.57
CA PRO A 169 10.56 17.93 -6.77
C PRO A 169 9.24 17.54 -7.43
N PRO A 170 8.23 17.11 -6.66
CA PRO A 170 6.90 16.83 -7.21
C PRO A 170 6.31 18.10 -7.85
N PRO A 171 5.52 17.96 -8.92
CA PRO A 171 4.89 19.10 -9.58
C PRO A 171 3.95 19.85 -8.63
N THR A 172 3.99 21.18 -8.69
CA THR A 172 3.13 22.07 -7.89
C THR A 172 2.00 22.66 -8.72
N GLY A 173 0.88 23.04 -8.07
CA GLY A 173 -0.24 23.73 -8.74
C GLY A 173 -1.18 22.81 -9.52
N LEU A 174 -1.05 21.50 -9.35
CA LEU A 174 -2.00 20.52 -9.90
C LEU A 174 -3.24 20.42 -9.01
N LYS A 175 -4.40 20.25 -9.66
CA LYS A 175 -5.64 19.88 -8.97
C LYS A 175 -5.65 18.37 -8.78
N VAL A 176 -5.81 17.95 -7.53
CA VAL A 176 -6.08 16.55 -7.20
C VAL A 176 -7.59 16.34 -7.30
N TYR A 177 -7.99 15.35 -8.09
CA TYR A 177 -9.40 15.00 -8.31
C TYR A 177 -9.82 13.72 -7.58
N ASP A 178 -8.85 12.93 -7.12
CA ASP A 178 -9.07 11.68 -6.42
C ASP A 178 -9.23 11.92 -4.91
N ASP A 179 -10.03 11.06 -4.27
CA ASP A 179 -10.13 11.02 -2.81
C ASP A 179 -8.77 10.62 -2.22
N LEU A 180 -8.29 11.41 -1.25
CA LEU A 180 -7.04 11.13 -0.55
C LEU A 180 -7.32 10.33 0.71
N TRP A 181 -7.04 9.04 0.64
CA TRP A 181 -7.11 8.12 1.79
C TRP A 181 -5.77 8.08 2.53
N TYR A 182 -5.80 8.27 3.83
CA TYR A 182 -4.66 8.17 4.73
C TYR A 182 -4.67 6.83 5.47
N ASP A 183 -3.59 6.06 5.37
CA ASP A 183 -3.40 4.82 6.15
C ASP A 183 -2.93 5.14 7.57
N LEU A 184 -3.63 4.58 8.56
CA LEU A 184 -3.30 4.72 9.96
C LEU A 184 -3.69 3.47 10.73
N ARG A 185 -3.29 3.40 12.00
CA ARG A 185 -3.77 2.37 12.93
C ARG A 185 -4.63 2.96 14.04
N TYR A 186 -5.48 2.11 14.60
CA TYR A 186 -6.13 2.39 15.86
C TYR A 186 -5.07 2.74 16.92
N GLY A 187 -5.26 3.84 17.63
CA GLY A 187 -4.33 4.35 18.63
C GLY A 187 -3.14 5.16 18.11
N ASP A 188 -2.95 5.30 16.79
CA ASP A 188 -1.97 6.25 16.24
C ASP A 188 -2.40 7.70 16.54
N THR A 189 -1.48 8.66 16.38
CA THR A 189 -1.83 10.09 16.52
C THR A 189 -2.85 10.48 15.45
N PHE A 190 -3.92 11.15 15.86
CA PHE A 190 -4.98 11.56 14.93
C PHE A 190 -4.48 12.65 13.97
N PRO A 191 -4.69 12.52 12.65
CA PRO A 191 -4.19 13.48 11.67
C PRO A 191 -4.93 14.82 11.76
N SER A 192 -4.18 15.92 11.79
CA SER A 192 -4.73 17.26 11.98
C SER A 192 -5.45 17.83 10.75
N ASN A 193 -5.21 17.27 9.57
CA ASN A 193 -5.80 17.67 8.30
C ASN A 193 -7.02 16.83 7.89
N ALA A 194 -7.51 15.96 8.79
CA ALA A 194 -8.72 15.18 8.54
C ALA A 194 -9.93 16.10 8.35
N VAL A 195 -10.81 15.76 7.42
CA VAL A 195 -12.03 16.53 7.14
C VAL A 195 -13.22 15.87 7.84
N PRO A 196 -13.93 16.59 8.73
CA PRO A 196 -15.06 16.02 9.46
C PRO A 196 -16.25 15.77 8.53
N ALA A 197 -17.03 14.75 8.85
CA ALA A 197 -18.30 14.48 8.20
C ALA A 197 -19.21 15.71 8.26
N ASP A 198 -19.81 16.08 7.13
CA ASP A 198 -20.66 17.27 6.97
C ASP A 198 -19.95 18.61 7.29
N GLY A 199 -18.61 18.61 7.43
CA GLY A 199 -17.83 19.82 7.71
C GLY A 199 -18.09 20.43 9.09
N ARG A 200 -18.78 19.75 10.00
CA ARG A 200 -19.23 20.32 11.28
C ARG A 200 -19.43 19.27 12.39
N ALA A 201 -19.69 19.77 13.60
CA ALA A 201 -20.13 18.94 14.71
C ALA A 201 -21.54 18.39 14.47
N LEU A 202 -21.71 17.10 14.74
CA LEU A 202 -22.97 16.38 14.64
C LEU A 202 -23.71 16.36 15.98
N ASN A 203 -25.05 16.31 15.93
CA ASN A 203 -25.89 16.13 17.10
C ASN A 203 -26.02 14.64 17.43
N THR A 204 -25.04 14.12 18.17
CA THR A 204 -24.92 12.71 18.54
C THR A 204 -25.52 12.47 19.92
N GLU A 205 -26.34 11.44 20.09
CA GLU A 205 -26.92 11.08 21.41
C GLU A 205 -25.85 10.70 22.43
N THR A 206 -24.82 9.98 21.98
CA THR A 206 -23.62 9.62 22.76
C THR A 206 -22.38 9.64 21.88
N GLY A 207 -21.21 9.86 22.49
CA GLY A 207 -19.92 9.83 21.81
C GLY A 207 -19.49 11.17 21.21
N PRO A 208 -18.51 11.15 20.29
CA PRO A 208 -17.87 12.35 19.77
C PRO A 208 -18.77 13.08 18.76
N HIS A 209 -18.92 14.38 18.96
CA HIS A 209 -19.64 15.26 18.03
C HIS A 209 -18.92 15.42 16.69
N MET A 210 -17.58 15.49 16.71
CA MET A 210 -16.76 15.52 15.49
C MET A 210 -16.45 14.09 15.08
N GLN A 211 -16.96 13.68 13.92
CA GLN A 211 -16.76 12.36 13.35
C GLN A 211 -16.14 12.51 11.96
N TYR A 212 -15.28 11.58 11.60
CA TYR A 212 -14.54 11.59 10.34
C TYR A 212 -14.82 10.28 9.60
N VAL A 213 -14.97 10.36 8.29
CA VAL A 213 -15.21 9.17 7.46
C VAL A 213 -14.00 8.25 7.58
N ALA A 214 -14.25 6.97 7.85
CA ALA A 214 -13.20 5.97 7.87
C ALA A 214 -13.64 4.75 7.07
N LEU A 215 -12.69 4.06 6.45
CA LEU A 215 -12.88 2.82 5.70
C LEU A 215 -12.08 1.69 6.34
N TRP A 216 -12.72 0.55 6.56
CA TRP A 216 -12.11 -0.68 7.04
C TRP A 216 -12.50 -1.85 6.14
N TYR A 217 -11.82 -2.98 6.28
CA TYR A 217 -12.14 -4.20 5.54
C TYR A 217 -12.40 -5.33 6.53
N LYS A 218 -13.56 -5.96 6.42
CA LYS A 218 -13.93 -7.10 7.27
C LYS A 218 -14.36 -8.27 6.40
N HIS A 219 -13.64 -9.38 6.49
CA HIS A 219 -13.83 -10.57 5.64
C HIS A 219 -13.92 -10.25 4.13
N GLY A 220 -13.03 -9.37 3.66
CA GLY A 220 -12.92 -8.97 2.26
C GLY A 220 -13.83 -7.82 1.82
N ASP A 221 -14.89 -7.48 2.57
CA ASP A 221 -15.79 -6.39 2.17
C ASP A 221 -15.37 -5.05 2.77
N PRO A 222 -15.52 -3.94 2.02
CA PRO A 222 -15.34 -2.59 2.55
C PRO A 222 -16.45 -2.24 3.55
N VAL A 223 -16.08 -1.59 4.65
CA VAL A 223 -16.97 -1.15 5.72
C VAL A 223 -16.66 0.30 6.04
N PHE A 224 -17.55 1.22 5.66
CA PHE A 224 -17.46 2.60 6.13
C PHE A 224 -17.88 2.68 7.60
N GLY A 225 -17.21 3.54 8.33
CA GLY A 225 -17.47 3.81 9.73
C GLY A 225 -17.05 5.23 10.07
N ARG A 226 -16.77 5.43 11.35
CA ARG A 226 -16.30 6.72 11.87
C ARG A 226 -14.98 6.55 12.58
N ALA A 227 -14.10 7.55 12.44
CA ALA A 227 -12.94 7.74 13.29
C ALA A 227 -13.02 9.10 14.00
N TYR A 228 -12.31 9.23 15.11
CA TYR A 228 -12.25 10.45 15.92
C TYR A 228 -11.05 10.43 16.88
N PRO A 229 -10.53 11.59 17.31
CA PRO A 229 -9.51 11.65 18.34
C PRO A 229 -10.12 11.42 19.73
N ASN A 230 -9.47 10.61 20.56
CA ASN A 230 -9.74 10.54 22.00
C ASN A 230 -9.10 11.73 22.75
N SER A 231 -9.26 11.78 24.08
CA SER A 231 -8.74 12.88 24.91
C SER A 231 -7.22 13.04 24.88
N ALA A 232 -6.48 12.01 24.46
CA ALA A 232 -5.02 12.04 24.27
C ALA A 232 -4.62 12.33 22.81
N GLY A 233 -5.57 12.69 21.94
CA GLY A 233 -5.34 12.93 20.52
C GLY A 233 -5.01 11.67 19.72
N LYS A 234 -5.36 10.49 20.24
CA LYS A 234 -5.16 9.20 19.55
C LYS A 234 -6.42 8.77 18.81
N THR A 235 -6.24 8.10 17.68
CA THR A 235 -7.32 7.65 16.81
C THR A 235 -8.10 6.51 17.46
N ASN A 236 -9.38 6.76 17.72
CA ASN A 236 -10.39 5.72 17.90
C ASN A 236 -11.19 5.59 16.60
N ALA A 237 -11.74 4.41 16.35
CA ALA A 237 -12.62 4.17 15.22
C ALA A 237 -13.70 3.13 15.55
N HIS A 238 -14.86 3.25 14.91
CA HIS A 238 -16.02 2.36 15.08
C HIS A 238 -16.56 1.94 13.72
N PHE A 239 -16.75 0.64 13.54
CA PHE A 239 -17.29 0.03 12.33
C PHE A 239 -18.42 -0.93 12.69
N GLY A 240 -19.52 -0.86 11.94
CA GLY A 240 -20.68 -1.74 12.10
C GLY A 240 -20.84 -2.64 10.88
N LYS A 241 -20.81 -3.97 11.09
CA LYS A 241 -21.11 -4.96 10.04
C LYS A 241 -21.76 -6.19 10.64
N ASN A 242 -22.81 -6.71 10.00
CA ASN A 242 -23.51 -7.95 10.39
C ASN A 242 -23.93 -7.98 11.87
N ASN A 243 -24.54 -6.89 12.35
CA ASN A 243 -24.95 -6.72 13.76
C ASN A 243 -23.81 -6.84 14.78
N GLN A 244 -22.56 -6.65 14.34
CA GLN A 244 -21.40 -6.55 15.21
C GLN A 244 -20.81 -5.16 15.11
N GLU A 245 -20.43 -4.62 16.26
CA GLU A 245 -19.61 -3.42 16.38
C GLU A 245 -18.15 -3.83 16.57
N SER A 246 -17.24 -3.16 15.88
CA SER A 246 -15.79 -3.25 16.09
C SER A 246 -15.29 -1.84 16.41
N ALA A 247 -14.78 -1.66 17.62
CA ALA A 247 -14.52 -0.34 18.21
C ALA A 247 -13.27 -0.27 19.09
N GLY A 248 -12.59 -1.41 19.28
CA GLY A 248 -11.37 -1.53 20.06
C GLY A 248 -10.12 -1.70 19.20
N PRO A 249 -8.99 -2.08 19.82
CA PRO A 249 -7.72 -2.31 19.13
C PRO A 249 -7.77 -3.35 18.01
N GLU A 250 -8.77 -4.24 17.99
CA GLU A 250 -9.01 -5.22 16.92
C GLU A 250 -9.25 -4.58 15.55
N VAL A 251 -9.63 -3.31 15.51
CA VAL A 251 -9.80 -2.54 14.27
C VAL A 251 -8.50 -2.50 13.44
N GLY A 252 -7.33 -2.52 14.11
CA GLY A 252 -6.04 -2.57 13.43
C GLY A 252 -5.80 -1.36 12.53
N SER A 253 -5.84 -1.54 11.20
CA SER A 253 -5.36 -0.57 10.19
C SER A 253 -6.49 0.05 9.34
N PRO A 254 -7.35 0.93 9.86
CA PRO A 254 -8.35 1.59 9.03
C PRO A 254 -7.71 2.63 8.10
N GLN A 255 -8.52 3.17 7.19
CA GLN A 255 -8.19 4.29 6.33
C GLN A 255 -9.06 5.48 6.73
N LEU A 256 -8.52 6.69 6.68
CA LEU A 256 -9.21 7.94 6.94
C LEU A 256 -9.25 8.83 5.70
#